data_AF-A0A1F3UZH0-F1
#
_entry.id   AF-A0A1F3UZH0-F1
#
_cell.length_a   1.000
_cell.length_b   1.000
_cell.length_c   1.000
_cell.angle_alpha   90.00
_cell.angle_beta   90.00
_cell.angle_gamma   90.00
#
_symmetry.space_group_name_H-M   'P 1'
#
loop_
_entity.id
_entity.type
_entity.pdbx_description
1 polymer ?
#
loop_
_entity_poly.entity_id
_entity_poly.type
_entity_poly.pdbx_seq_one_letter_code
_entity_poly.pdbx_strand_id
1 'polypeptide(L)' 'MSEEINYTKAFEELQQIVSDIEDGEITVDELSAKVKRAAELIKICKQKLSATEGDVQQILKELEE' A
#
# COMPACT_ATOMS: atom_id res chain seq x y z
N MET A 1 13.77 15.78 3.32
CA MET A 1 13.42 14.62 4.16
C MET A 1 12.43 13.79 3.38
N SER A 2 12.79 12.57 3.02
CA SER A 2 11.91 11.68 2.27
C SER A 2 10.83 11.20 3.24
N GLU A 3 9.60 11.69 3.09
CA GLU A 3 8.48 11.20 3.89
C GLU A 3 8.25 9.73 3.56
N GLU A 4 8.67 8.83 4.45
CA GLU A 4 8.30 7.42 4.35
C GLU A 4 6.77 7.31 4.49
N ILE A 5 6.12 6.90 3.40
CA ILE A 5 4.69 6.65 3.40
C ILE A 5 4.41 5.47 4.35
N ASN A 6 3.52 5.70 5.33
CA ASN A 6 3.03 4.66 6.21
C ASN A 6 1.90 3.86 5.56
N TYR A 7 1.51 2.72 6.15
CA TYR A 7 0.50 1.84 5.58
C TYR A 7 -0.82 2.59 5.31
N THR A 8 -1.30 3.35 6.30
CA THR A 8 -2.56 4.09 6.22
C THR A 8 -2.55 5.08 5.07
N LYS A 9 -1.50 5.91 4.96
CA LYS A 9 -1.36 6.86 3.85
C LYS A 9 -1.29 6.16 2.49
N ALA A 10 -0.55 5.04 2.40
CA ALA A 10 -0.46 4.28 1.16
C ALA A 10 -1.82 3.70 0.75
N PHE A 11 -2.59 3.22 1.73
CA PHE A 11 -3.90 2.63 1.50
C PHE A 11 -4.94 3.70 1.12
N GLU A 12 -4.95 4.85 1.80
CA GLU A 12 -5.81 5.99 1.45
C GLU A 12 -5.53 6.49 0.02
N GLU A 13 -4.25 6.65 -0.34
CA GLU A 13 -3.88 7.05 -1.70
C GLU A 13 -4.29 6.00 -2.74
N LEU A 14 -4.16 4.71 -2.42
CA LEU A 14 -4.60 3.63 -3.29
C LEU A 14 -6.12 3.66 -3.50
N GLN A 15 -6.89 3.89 -2.43
CA GLN A 15 -8.35 4.02 -2.52
C GLN A 15 -8.76 5.22 -3.39
N GLN A 16 -8.07 6.34 -3.26
CA GLN A 16 -8.31 7.51 -4.12
C GLN A 16 -8.03 7.18 -5.58
N ILE A 17 -6.91 6.52 -5.88
CA ILE A 17 -6.58 6.11 -7.24
C ILE A 17 -7.67 5.20 -7.83
N VAL A 18 -8.18 4.24 -7.05
CA VAL A 18 -9.27 3.36 -7.52
C VAL A 18 -10.54 4.18 -7.79
N SER A 19 -10.94 5.05 -6.86
CA SER A 19 -12.12 5.91 -7.04
C SER A 19 -12.01 6.76 -8.31
N ASP A 20 -10.85 7.40 -8.53
CA ASP A 20 -10.64 8.22 -9.72
C ASP A 20 -10.78 7.37 -11.00
N ILE A 21 -10.30 6.12 -10.99
CA ILE A 21 -10.37 5.21 -12.15
C ILE A 21 -11.82 4.79 -12.41
N GLU A 22 -12.59 4.53 -11.36
CA GLU A 22 -13.99 4.13 -11.45
C GLU A 22 -14.88 5.27 -11.94
N ASP A 23 -14.57 6.52 -11.54
CA ASP A 23 -15.32 7.71 -11.96
C ASP A 23 -15.15 8.04 -13.45
N GLY A 24 -14.15 7.45 -14.12
CA GLY A 24 -14.02 7.50 -15.58
C GLY A 24 -13.56 8.86 -16.13
N GLU A 25 -13.16 9.79 -15.25
CA GLU A 25 -12.63 11.12 -15.64
C GLU A 25 -11.16 11.09 -16.08
N ILE A 26 -10.53 9.90 -16.10
CA ILE A 26 -9.09 9.74 -16.34
C ILE A 26 -8.79 9.50 -17.82
N THR A 27 -7.81 10.24 -18.36
CA THR A 27 -7.27 9.97 -19.69
C THR A 27 -6.39 8.70 -19.74
N VAL A 28 -6.16 8.14 -20.93
CA VAL A 28 -5.33 6.94 -21.10
C VAL A 28 -3.89 7.14 -20.59
N ASP A 29 -3.33 8.34 -20.76
CA ASP A 29 -1.99 8.68 -20.27
C ASP A 29 -1.94 8.74 -18.74
N GLU A 30 -2.95 9.34 -18.12
CA GLU A 30 -3.08 9.40 -16.66
C GLU A 30 -3.37 8.03 -16.04
N LEU A 31 -4.13 7.18 -16.73
CA LEU A 31 -4.41 5.80 -16.29
C LEU A 31 -3.10 5.02 -16.14
N SER A 32 -2.19 5.11 -17.12
CA SER A 32 -0.87 4.47 -17.05
C SER A 32 -0.06 4.95 -15.85
N ALA A 33 -0.09 6.26 -15.56
CA ALA A 33 0.60 6.84 -14.41
C ALA A 33 -0.03 6.37 -13.07
N LYS A 34 -1.36 6.40 -12.95
CA LYS A 34 -2.09 5.97 -11.75
C LYS A 34 -1.90 4.49 -11.47
N VAL A 35 -1.89 3.63 -12.50
CA VAL A 35 -1.63 2.19 -12.33
C VAL A 35 -0.21 1.93 -11.83
N LYS A 36 0.79 2.63 -12.36
CA LYS A 36 2.17 2.53 -11.86
C LYS A 36 2.25 2.95 -10.39
N ARG A 37 1.60 4.06 -10.04
CA ARG A 37 1.54 4.54 -8.66
C ARG A 37 0.86 3.54 -7.73
N ALA A 38 -0.29 3.00 -8.14
CA ALA A 38 -0.99 1.96 -7.39
C ALA A 38 -0.09 0.74 -7.13
N ALA A 39 0.70 0.31 -8.12
CA ALA A 39 1.63 -0.81 -7.96
C ALA A 39 2.72 -0.52 -6.91
N GLU A 40 3.24 0.70 -6.85
CA GLU A 40 4.19 1.12 -5.80
C GLU A 40 3.54 1.10 -4.42
N LEU A 41 2.33 1.63 -4.29
CA LEU A 41 1.58 1.66 -3.02
C LEU A 41 1.27 0.24 -2.52
N ILE A 42 0.85 -0.65 -3.41
CA ILE A 42 0.62 -2.07 -3.09
C ILE A 42 1.90 -2.73 -2.57
N LYS A 43 3.05 -2.42 -3.16
CA LYS A 43 4.35 -2.95 -2.70
C LYS A 43 4.66 -2.48 -1.29
N ILE A 44 4.45 -1.20 -0.98
CA ILE A 44 4.63 -0.63 0.36
C ILE A 44 3.70 -1.32 1.36
N CYS A 45 2.40 -1.43 1.04
CA CYS A 45 1.42 -2.09 1.88
C CYS A 45 1.81 -3.54 2.18
N LYS A 46 2.22 -4.30 1.16
CA LYS A 46 2.65 -5.68 1.30
C LYS A 46 3.89 -5.80 2.20
N GLN A 47 4.88 -4.92 2.01
CA GLN A 47 6.08 -4.93 2.85
C GLN A 47 5.75 -4.70 4.32
N LYS A 48 4.87 -3.73 4.63
CA LYS A 48 4.46 -3.47 6.01
C LYS A 48 3.68 -4.63 6.61
N LEU A 49 2.74 -5.22 5.87
CA LEU A 49 1.99 -6.38 6.32
C LEU A 49 2.90 -7.57 6.62
N SER A 50 3.84 -7.89 5.72
CA SER A 50 4.78 -9.00 5.93
C SER A 50 5.73 -8.75 7.11
N ALA A 51 6.15 -7.50 7.34
CA ALA A 51 6.95 -7.15 8.52
C ALA A 51 6.13 -7.38 9.80
N THR A 52 4.91 -6.85 9.86
CA THR A 52 4.02 -7.03 11.02
C THR A 52 3.67 -8.49 11.27
N GLU A 53 3.43 -9.29 10.22
CA GLU A 53 3.20 -10.72 10.36
C GLU A 53 4.41 -11.43 10.98
N GLY A 54 5.62 -11.08 10.55
CA GLY A 54 6.86 -11.60 11.13
C GLY A 54 7.01 -11.26 12.61
N ASP A 55 6.74 -10.01 12.99
CA ASP A 55 6.79 -9.55 14.38
C ASP A 55 5.78 -10.32 15.24
N VAL A 56 4.53 -10.49 14.76
CA VAL A 56 3.49 -11.25 15.47
C VAL A 56 3.90 -12.71 15.63
N GLN A 57 4.44 -13.34 14.58
CA GLN A 57 4.91 -14.72 14.66
C GLN A 57 6.06 -14.88 15.67
N GLN A 58 6.96 -13.90 15.77
CA GLN A 58 8.03 -13.93 16.76
C GLN A 58 7.48 -13.83 18.19
N ILE A 59 6.58 -12.88 18.44
CA ILE A 59 5.94 -12.70 19.76
C ILE A 59 5.20 -13.97 20.18
N LEU A 60 4.48 -14.61 19.26
CA LEU A 60 3.77 -15.87 19.56
C LEU A 60 4.73 -16.99 19.95
N LYS A 61 5.89 -17.11 19.27
CA LYS A 61 6.93 -18.10 19.65
C LYS A 61 7.50 -17.83 21.03
N GLU A 62 7.79 -16.57 21.36
CA GLU A 62 8.31 -16.16 22.67
C GLU A 62 7.32 -16.45 23.81
N LEU A 63 6.01 -16.52 23.53
CA LEU A 63 4.97 -16.84 24.50
C LEU A 63 4.74 -18.36 24.68
N GLU A 64 5.20 -19.17 23.73
CA GLU A 64 5.09 -20.64 23.77
C GLU A 64 6.32 -21.30 24.43
N GLU A 65 7.42 -20.55 24.62
CA GLU A 65 8.63 -20.94 25.38
C GLU A 65 8.49 -20.66 26.90
#